data_AF-A0A6I1KFR0-F1
#
_entry.id   AF-A0A6I1KFR0-F1
#
_cell.length_a   1.000
_cell.length_b   1.000
_cell.length_c   1.000
_cell.angle_alpha   90.00
_cell.angle_beta   90.00
_cell.angle_gamma   90.00
#
_symmetry.space_group_name_H-M   'P 1'
#
loop_
_entity.id
_entity.type
_entity.pdbx_description
1 polymer ?
#
loop_
_entity_poly.entity_id
_entity_poly.type
_entity_poly.pdbx_seq_one_letter_code
_entity_poly.pdbx_strand_id
1 'polypeptide(L)'
;MTAKRWIEKTGAIGLMSKAGRYGGTYAHKDIAFEFAAWISVEFKLYLIKEFQRLKEEESRALSLEWNFQRTLAKVNYRIHTDAVKEKLIPPRLTKARKFAATARQWEAWQALASF
;
A
#
# COMPACT_ATOMS: atom_id res chain seq x y z
N MET A 1 -42.19 -8.43 -22.83
CA MET A 1 -42.09 -8.85 -21.42
C MET A 1 -41.70 -7.63 -20.59
N THR A 2 -42.38 -7.32 -19.48
CA THR A 2 -42.05 -6.15 -18.64
C THR A 2 -40.97 -6.51 -17.61
N ALA A 3 -40.19 -5.53 -17.17
CA ALA A 3 -39.15 -5.72 -16.15
C ALA A 3 -39.73 -6.40 -14.89
N LYS A 4 -40.88 -5.93 -14.39
CA LYS A 4 -41.59 -6.54 -13.25
C LYS A 4 -41.87 -8.03 -13.47
N ARG A 5 -42.46 -8.41 -14.61
CA ARG A 5 -42.80 -9.82 -14.91
C ARG A 5 -41.56 -10.69 -15.09
N TRP A 6 -40.45 -10.12 -15.55
CA TRP A 6 -39.19 -10.86 -15.67
C TRP A 6 -38.58 -11.11 -14.29
N ILE A 7 -38.49 -10.08 -13.44
CA ILE A 7 -37.98 -10.17 -12.07
C ILE A 7 -38.75 -11.24 -11.27
N GLU A 8 -40.09 -11.21 -11.34
CA GLU A 8 -40.96 -12.18 -10.65
C GLU A 8 -40.75 -13.62 -11.16
N LYS A 9 -40.56 -13.81 -12.48
CA LYS A 9 -40.36 -15.14 -13.06
C LYS A 9 -38.98 -15.73 -12.77
N THR A 10 -37.94 -14.90 -12.74
CA THR A 10 -36.55 -15.36 -12.57
C THR A 10 -36.09 -15.35 -11.13
N GLY A 11 -36.83 -14.71 -10.22
CA GLY A 11 -36.37 -14.49 -8.85
C GLY A 11 -35.15 -13.57 -8.78
N ALA A 12 -35.03 -12.63 -9.74
CA ALA A 12 -33.86 -11.77 -9.84
C ALA A 12 -33.67 -10.93 -8.57
N ILE A 13 -32.49 -11.05 -7.96
CA ILE A 13 -32.09 -10.28 -6.77
C ILE A 13 -31.44 -8.97 -7.22
N GLY A 14 -31.71 -7.89 -6.49
CA GLY A 14 -31.10 -6.58 -6.75
C GLY A 14 -31.77 -5.76 -7.86
N LEU A 15 -32.96 -6.16 -8.33
CA LEU A 15 -33.80 -5.40 -9.26
C LEU A 15 -35.19 -5.21 -8.67
N MET A 16 -35.74 -4.00 -8.78
CA MET A 16 -37.09 -3.67 -8.31
C MET A 16 -37.81 -2.83 -9.36
N SER A 17 -39.05 -3.18 -9.69
CA SER A 17 -39.87 -2.41 -10.63
C SER A 17 -41.18 -2.01 -9.99
N LYS A 18 -41.41 -0.69 -9.86
CA LYS A 18 -42.62 -0.11 -9.26
C LYS A 18 -43.38 0.70 -10.31
N ALA A 19 -44.71 0.59 -10.31
CA ALA A 19 -45.59 1.39 -11.16
C ALA A 19 -46.09 2.64 -10.42
N GLY A 20 -46.48 3.68 -11.15
CA GLY A 20 -47.08 4.91 -10.61
C GLY A 20 -46.25 6.18 -10.87
N ARG A 21 -46.69 7.32 -10.31
CA ARG A 21 -46.10 8.66 -10.52
C ARG A 21 -44.64 8.79 -10.03
N TYR A 22 -44.20 7.87 -9.17
CA TYR A 22 -42.81 7.71 -8.72
C TYR A 22 -42.33 6.27 -8.96
N GLY A 23 -42.86 5.67 -10.03
CA GLY A 23 -42.48 4.36 -10.50
C GLY A 23 -41.19 4.42 -11.31
N GLY A 24 -40.62 3.24 -11.54
CA GLY A 24 -39.35 3.06 -12.23
C GLY A 24 -38.82 1.66 -12.01
N THR A 25 -37.78 1.32 -12.76
CA THR A 25 -36.97 0.13 -12.49
C THR A 25 -35.68 0.58 -11.83
N TYR A 26 -35.48 0.12 -10.62
CA TYR A 26 -34.31 0.39 -9.79
C TYR A 26 -33.45 -0.87 -9.73
N ALA A 27 -32.14 -0.67 -9.63
CA ALA A 27 -31.17 -1.73 -9.56
C ALA A 27 -30.16 -1.44 -8.46
N HIS A 28 -29.57 -2.49 -7.90
CA HIS A 28 -28.35 -2.36 -7.10
C HIS A 28 -27.30 -1.59 -7.92
N LYS A 29 -26.49 -0.76 -7.25
CA LYS A 29 -25.53 0.16 -7.91
C LYS A 29 -24.64 -0.54 -8.94
N ASP A 30 -24.18 -1.77 -8.66
CA ASP A 30 -23.28 -2.50 -9.55
C ASP A 30 -24.02 -2.94 -10.82
N ILE A 31 -25.25 -3.44 -10.67
CA ILE A 31 -26.10 -3.80 -11.81
C ILE A 31 -26.42 -2.55 -12.63
N ALA A 32 -26.79 -1.44 -11.98
CA ALA A 32 -27.06 -0.17 -12.64
C ALA A 32 -25.84 0.34 -13.43
N PHE A 33 -24.64 0.25 -12.86
CA PHE A 33 -23.40 0.66 -13.50
C PHE A 33 -23.06 -0.21 -14.70
N GLU A 34 -23.23 -1.53 -14.61
CA GLU A 34 -23.03 -2.43 -15.76
C GLU A 34 -24.00 -2.10 -16.91
N PHE A 35 -25.28 -1.90 -16.60
CA PHE A 35 -26.26 -1.47 -17.60
C PHE A 35 -25.91 -0.12 -18.22
N ALA A 36 -25.55 0.88 -17.41
CA ALA A 36 -25.15 2.20 -17.89
C ALA A 36 -23.89 2.13 -18.77
N ALA A 37 -22.91 1.30 -18.39
CA ALA A 37 -21.68 1.09 -19.14
C ALA A 37 -21.89 0.32 -20.45
N TRP A 38 -22.91 -0.55 -20.51
CA TRP A 38 -23.30 -1.22 -21.76
C TRP A 38 -24.00 -0.26 -22.71
N ILE A 39 -24.86 0.63 -22.20
CA ILE A 39 -25.62 1.59 -23.00
C ILE A 39 -24.74 2.75 -23.49
N SER A 40 -23.82 3.24 -22.66
CA SER A 40 -23.00 4.41 -22.94
C SER A 40 -21.51 4.09 -22.87
N VAL A 41 -20.85 4.14 -24.03
CA VAL A 41 -19.40 4.00 -24.14
C VAL A 41 -18.68 5.13 -23.39
N GLU A 42 -19.23 6.34 -23.39
CA GLU A 42 -18.69 7.49 -22.67
C GLU A 42 -18.69 7.24 -21.16
N PHE A 43 -19.80 6.73 -20.63
CA PHE A 43 -19.91 6.39 -19.21
C PHE A 43 -18.89 5.32 -18.81
N LYS A 44 -18.73 4.28 -19.63
CA LYS A 44 -17.71 3.24 -19.43
C LYS A 44 -16.29 3.82 -19.42
N LEU A 45 -15.97 4.70 -20.38
CA LEU A 45 -14.67 5.34 -20.46
C LEU A 45 -14.40 6.22 -19.24
N TYR A 46 -15.41 6.92 -18.73
CA TYR A 46 -15.31 7.72 -17.52
C TYR A 46 -14.96 6.86 -16.31
N LEU A 47 -15.65 5.73 -16.11
CA LEU A 47 -15.33 4.78 -15.03
C LEU A 47 -13.89 4.27 -15.11
N ILE A 48 -13.41 3.93 -16.31
CA ILE A 48 -12.03 3.44 -16.50
C ILE A 48 -11.02 4.54 -16.13
N LYS A 49 -11.21 5.76 -16.62
CA LYS A 49 -10.32 6.89 -16.33
C LYS A 49 -10.30 7.22 -14.85
N GLU A 50 -11.47 7.23 -14.22
CA GLU A 50 -11.59 7.54 -12.80
C GLU A 50 -10.94 6.46 -11.93
N PHE A 51 -11.08 5.18 -12.29
CA PHE A 51 -10.36 4.11 -11.63
C PHE A 51 -8.85 4.26 -11.77
N GLN A 52 -8.34 4.58 -12.97
CA GLN A 52 -6.92 4.84 -13.20
C GLN A 52 -6.41 6.00 -12.34
N ARG A 53 -7.16 7.11 -12.28
CA ARG A 53 -6.84 8.28 -11.43
C ARG A 53 -6.67 7.87 -9.97
N LEU A 54 -7.60 7.09 -9.42
CA LEU A 54 -7.54 6.60 -8.04
C LEU A 54 -6.33 5.68 -7.80
N LYS A 55 -6.02 4.78 -8.73
CA LYS A 55 -4.84 3.92 -8.65
C LYS A 55 -3.54 4.72 -8.65
N GLU A 56 -3.46 5.76 -9.48
CA GLU A 56 -2.28 6.64 -9.51
C GLU A 56 -2.13 7.44 -8.21
N GLU A 57 -3.23 7.95 -7.64
CA GLU A 57 -3.22 8.65 -6.35
C GLU A 57 -2.75 7.75 -5.21
N GLU A 58 -3.29 6.53 -5.14
CA GLU A 58 -2.89 5.52 -4.17
C GLU A 58 -1.40 5.16 -4.32
N SER A 59 -0.94 4.94 -5.55
CA SER A 59 0.48 4.65 -5.82
C SER A 59 1.40 5.80 -5.43
N ARG A 60 1.01 7.05 -5.68
CA ARG A 60 1.79 8.24 -5.28
C ARG A 60 1.93 8.30 -3.76
N ALA A 61 0.83 8.15 -3.03
CA ALA A 61 0.85 8.14 -1.56
C ALA A 61 1.78 7.05 -1.00
N LEU A 62 1.68 5.82 -1.52
CA LEU A 62 2.53 4.70 -1.10
C LEU A 62 4.02 4.96 -1.39
N SER A 63 4.33 5.54 -2.56
CA SER A 63 5.71 5.87 -2.93
C SER A 63 6.34 6.92 -2.02
N LEU A 64 5.53 7.88 -1.55
CA LEU A 64 6.00 8.94 -0.65
C LEU A 64 6.37 8.36 0.71
N GLU A 65 5.52 7.49 1.25
CA GLU A 65 5.79 6.77 2.50
C GLU A 65 7.06 5.93 2.39
N TRP A 66 7.21 5.17 1.30
CA TRP A 66 8.41 4.39 1.04
C TRP A 66 9.70 5.24 0.98
N ASN A 67 9.63 6.41 0.36
CA ASN A 67 10.75 7.35 0.30
C ASN A 67 11.08 7.95 1.66
N PHE A 68 10.07 8.23 2.48
CA PHE A 68 10.23 8.73 3.84
C PHE A 68 10.94 7.71 4.73
N GLN A 69 10.50 6.45 4.74
CA GLN A 69 11.14 5.37 5.51
C GLN A 69 12.60 5.16 5.13
N ARG A 70 12.93 5.18 3.82
CA ARG A 70 14.32 5.08 3.36
C ARG A 70 15.18 6.27 3.80
N THR A 71 14.60 7.47 3.81
CA THR A 71 15.30 8.68 4.25
C THR A 71 15.59 8.62 5.75
N LEU A 72 14.59 8.24 6.57
CA LEU A 72 14.77 8.01 8.01
C LEU A 72 15.84 6.97 8.29
N ALA A 73 15.82 5.81 7.62
CA ALA A 73 16.82 4.78 7.79
C ALA A 73 18.24 5.27 7.46
N LYS A 74 18.39 6.05 6.37
CA LYS A 74 19.69 6.61 5.95
C LYS A 74 20.21 7.66 6.94
N VAL A 75 19.34 8.52 7.44
CA VAL A 75 19.68 9.52 8.46
C VAL A 75 20.09 8.82 9.75
N ASN A 76 19.31 7.82 10.19
CA ASN A 76 19.58 7.09 11.40
C ASN A 76 20.93 6.34 11.33
N TYR A 77 21.21 5.69 10.19
CA TYR A 77 22.49 5.04 9.96
C TYR A 77 23.67 6.02 10.06
N ARG A 78 23.55 7.23 9.48
CA ARG A 78 24.59 8.27 9.58
C ARG A 78 24.79 8.73 11.01
N ILE A 79 23.73 9.09 11.72
CA ILE A 79 23.79 9.51 13.12
C ILE A 79 24.47 8.46 13.98
N HIS A 80 24.07 7.20 13.86
CA HIS A 80 24.68 6.10 14.61
C HIS A 80 26.15 5.90 14.24
N THR A 81 26.49 5.91 12.94
CA THR A 81 27.88 5.72 12.49
C THR A 81 28.79 6.86 12.94
N ASP A 82 28.32 8.10 12.86
CA ASP A 82 29.09 9.28 13.25
C ASP A 82 29.26 9.32 14.77
N ALA A 83 28.22 8.99 15.55
CA ALA A 83 28.32 8.84 17.00
C ALA A 83 29.32 7.74 17.41
N VAL A 84 29.36 6.60 16.71
CA VAL A 84 30.37 5.55 16.95
C VAL A 84 31.78 6.08 16.62
N LYS A 85 31.95 6.76 15.49
CA LYS A 85 33.25 7.33 15.10
C LYS A 85 33.76 8.37 16.10
N GLU A 86 32.90 9.26 16.56
CA GLU A 86 33.28 10.38 17.44
C GLU A 86 33.46 9.94 18.89
N LYS A 87 32.65 8.98 19.37
CA LYS A 87 32.54 8.67 20.80
C LYS A 87 33.18 7.33 21.19
N LEU A 88 33.27 6.37 20.27
CA LEU A 88 33.79 5.02 20.55
C LEU A 88 35.15 4.73 19.91
N ILE A 89 35.66 5.56 18.99
CA ILE A 89 37.01 5.42 18.43
C ILE A 89 37.95 6.43 19.13
N PRO A 90 38.82 5.99 20.08
CA PRO A 90 39.79 6.87 20.68
C PRO A 90 40.74 7.42 19.59
N PRO A 91 41.08 8.72 19.62
CA PRO A 91 41.92 9.36 18.58
C PRO A 91 43.36 8.81 18.50
N ARG A 92 43.76 7.90 19.40
CA ARG A 92 45.13 7.35 19.48
C ARG A 92 45.16 5.83 19.62
N LEU A 93 44.51 5.11 18.69
CA LEU A 93 44.82 3.69 18.50
C LEU A 93 45.56 3.51 17.17
N THR A 94 46.86 3.25 17.26
CA THR A 94 47.71 2.79 16.14
C THR A 94 47.07 1.57 15.47
N LYS A 95 47.19 1.44 14.13
CA LYS A 95 46.53 0.39 13.32
C LYS A 95 46.64 -1.03 13.93
N ALA A 96 47.80 -1.37 14.50
CA ALA A 96 48.04 -2.66 15.16
C ALA A 96 47.13 -2.91 16.38
N ARG A 97 46.81 -1.86 17.15
CA ARG A 97 46.03 -1.95 18.39
C ARG A 97 44.53 -2.01 18.14
N LYS A 98 44.05 -1.53 16.98
CA LYS A 98 42.65 -1.68 16.55
C LYS A 98 42.32 -3.15 16.25
N PHE A 99 43.16 -3.84 15.48
CA PHE A 99 43.00 -5.26 15.18
C PHE A 99 43.03 -6.14 16.45
N ALA A 100 43.95 -5.86 17.38
CA ALA A 100 44.04 -6.60 18.63
C ALA A 100 42.80 -6.40 19.54
N ALA A 101 42.20 -5.20 19.54
CA ALA A 101 40.98 -4.94 20.32
C ALA A 101 39.76 -5.65 19.72
N THR A 102 39.61 -5.67 18.39
CA THR A 102 38.51 -6.37 17.73
C THR A 102 38.66 -7.89 17.86
N ALA A 103 39.89 -8.41 17.79
CA ALA A 103 40.17 -9.83 18.03
C ALA A 103 39.85 -10.26 19.48
N ARG A 104 40.25 -9.45 20.48
CA ARG A 104 39.91 -9.71 21.90
C ARG A 104 38.41 -9.66 22.17
N GLN A 105 37.69 -8.74 21.53
CA GLN A 105 36.22 -8.72 21.64
C GLN A 105 35.60 -9.97 21.02
N TRP A 106 36.09 -10.42 19.87
CA TRP A 106 35.58 -11.63 19.21
C TRP A 106 35.83 -12.91 20.03
N GLU A 107 37.03 -13.06 20.61
CA GLU A 107 37.35 -14.18 21.51
C GLU A 107 36.49 -14.17 22.78
N ALA A 108 36.22 -12.99 23.36
CA ALA A 108 35.35 -12.87 24.52
C ALA A 108 33.89 -13.27 24.21
N TRP A 109 33.39 -12.94 23.02
CA TRP A 109 32.06 -13.37 22.57
C TRP A 109 32.00 -14.87 22.25
N GLN A 110 33.07 -15.46 21.71
CA GLN A 110 33.17 -16.92 21.52
C GLN A 110 33.25 -17.69 22.84
N ALA A 111 33.96 -17.17 23.83
CA ALA A 111 34.06 -17.78 25.16
C ALA A 111 32.72 -17.77 25.90
N LEU A 112 31.94 -16.70 25.77
CA LEU A 112 30.59 -16.60 26.35
C LEU A 112 29.56 -17.44 25.60
N ALA A 113 29.75 -17.68 24.30
CA ALA A 113 28.88 -18.54 23.47
C ALA A 113 29.21 -20.05 23.57
N SER A 114 30.26 -20.41 24.32
CA SER A 114 30.70 -21.81 24.53
C SER A 114 30.37 -22.36 25.93
N PHE A 115 29.60 -21.60 26.72
CA PHE A 115 28.86 -22.04 27.91
C PHE A 115 27.37 -22.11 27.57
#